data_AF-A0A357TPC0-F1
#
_entry.id   AF-A0A357TPC0-F1
#
_cell.length_a   1.000
_cell.length_b   1.000
_cell.length_c   1.000
_cell.angle_alpha   90.00
_cell.angle_beta   90.00
_cell.angle_gamma   90.00
#
_symmetry.space_group_name_H-M   'P 1'
#
loop_
_entity.id
_entity.type
_entity.pdbx_description
1 polymer ?
#
loop_
_entity_poly.entity_id
_entity_poly.type
_entity_poly.pdbx_seq_one_letter_code
_entity_poly.pdbx_strand_id
1 'polypeptide(L)' 'MIDFEHVTKVYETQNDENVALEDINIHIDEGEFVFILGHSGAG' A
#
# COMPACT_ATOMS: atom_id res chain seq x y z
N MET A 1 6.85 -15.98 0.28
CA MET A 1 5.47 -15.57 0.63
C MET A 1 5.53 -14.21 1.29
N ILE A 2 4.80 -13.23 0.74
CA ILE A 2 4.60 -11.89 1.30
C ILE A 2 3.10 -11.68 1.43
N ASP A 3 2.66 -11.29 2.62
CA ASP A 3 1.25 -11.08 2.95
C ASP A 3 1.05 -9.73 3.63
N PHE A 4 0.12 -8.95 3.08
CA PHE A 4 -0.45 -7.76 3.69
C PHE A 4 -1.95 -7.95 3.81
N GLU A 5 -2.47 -7.84 5.03
CA GLU A 5 -3.89 -7.96 5.35
C GLU A 5 -4.37 -6.65 5.97
N HIS A 6 -5.42 -6.06 5.39
CA HIS A 6 -6.08 -4.85 5.88
C HIS A 6 -5.11 -3.70 6.24
N VAL A 7 -4.12 -3.45 5.37
CA VAL A 7 -3.09 -2.44 5.65
C VAL A 7 -3.60 -1.06 5.31
N THR A 8 -3.59 -0.20 6.32
CA THR A 8 -3.87 1.23 6.18
C THR A 8 -2.64 2.03 6.61
N LYS A 9 -2.25 3.01 5.81
CA LYS A 9 -1.17 3.95 6.14
C LYS A 9 -1.65 5.37 5.98
N VAL A 10 -1.61 6.10 7.09
CA VAL A 10 -1.89 7.53 7.14
C VAL A 10 -0.60 8.27 7.52
N TYR A 11 -0.34 9.38 6.81
CA TYR A 11 0.65 10.38 7.18
C TYR A 11 -0.06 11.60 7.75
N GLU A 12 0.29 11.98 8.97
CA GLU A 12 -0.14 13.25 9.54
C GLU A 12 0.60 14.40 8.84
N THR A 13 -0.16 15.36 8.31
CA THR A 13 0.40 16.61 7.79
C THR A 13 -0.02 17.77 8.69
N GLN A 14 0.60 18.94 8.54
CA GLN A 14 0.35 20.09 9.41
C GLN A 14 -1.13 20.53 9.43
N ASN A 15 -1.88 20.25 8.36
CA ASN A 15 -3.25 20.74 8.19
C ASN A 15 -4.29 19.64 7.94
N ASP A 16 -3.88 18.39 7.71
CA ASP A 16 -4.79 17.27 7.40
C ASP A 16 -4.12 15.90 7.53
N GLU A 17 -4.91 14.83 7.51
CA GLU A 17 -4.45 13.46 7.35
C GLU A 17 -4.34 13.10 5.86
N ASN A 18 -3.21 12.54 5.44
CA ASN A 18 -3.03 12.01 4.11
C ASN A 18 -3.08 10.47 4.17
N VAL A 19 -4.18 9.91 3.66
CA VAL A 19 -4.35 8.46 3.52
C VAL A 19 -3.56 7.99 2.30
N ALA A 20 -2.43 7.35 2.55
CA ALA A 20 -1.55 6.81 1.52
C ALA A 20 -2.01 5.42 1.08
N LEU A 21 -2.34 4.55 2.04
CA LEU A 21 -2.92 3.23 1.79
C LEU A 21 -4.21 3.09 2.60
N GLU A 22 -5.27 2.56 1.99
CA GLU A 22 -6.56 2.35 2.63
C GLU A 22 -6.99 0.89 2.46
N ASP A 23 -6.99 0.13 3.56
CA ASP A 23 -7.47 -1.25 3.64
C ASP A 23 -6.95 -2.19 2.53
N ILE A 24 -5.64 -2.08 2.21
CA ILE A 24 -5.07 -2.85 1.11
C ILE A 24 -4.79 -4.30 1.53
N ASN A 25 -5.00 -5.21 0.58
CA ASN A 25 -4.71 -6.63 0.75
C ASN A 25 -3.84 -7.11 -0.43
N ILE A 26 -2.67 -7.68 -0.13
CA ILE A 26 -1.72 -8.18 -1.12
C ILE A 26 -1.20 -9.54 -0.66
N HIS A 27 -1.26 -10.52 -1.55
CA HIS A 27 -0.66 -11.84 -1.39
C HIS A 27 0.32 -12.07 -2.55
N ILE A 28 1.56 -12.46 -2.24
CA ILE A 28 2.58 -12.81 -3.23
C ILE A 28 3.22 -14.13 -2.83
N ASP A 29 3.15 -15.10 -3.74
CA ASP A 29 3.67 -16.44 -3.54
C ASP A 29 5.20 -16.49 -3.62
N GLU A 30 5.80 -17.54 -3.06
CA GLU A 30 7.24 -17.74 -3.18
C GLU A 30 7.65 -18.00 -4.64
N GLY A 31 8.61 -17.22 -5.14
CA GLY A 31 9.14 -17.34 -6.50
C GLY A 31 8.46 -16.43 -7.54
N GLU A 32 7.42 -15.68 -7.16
CA GLU A 32 6.81 -14.69 -8.05
C GLU A 32 7.70 -13.45 -8.25
N PHE A 33 7.63 -12.88 -9.45
CA PHE A 33 8.32 -11.64 -9.80
C PHE A 33 7.29 -10.57 -10.20
N VAL A 34 6.99 -9.65 -9.28
CA VAL A 34 5.84 -8.75 -9.35
C VAL A 34 6.28 -7.30 -9.55
N PHE A 35 5.53 -6.57 -10.38
CA PHE A 35 5.63 -5.11 -10.54
C PHE A 35 4.32 -4.46 -10.11
N ILE A 36 4.41 -3.42 -9.28
CA ILE A 36 3.28 -2.57 -8.90
C ILE A 36 3.44 -1.24 -9.63
N LEU A 37 2.38 -0.82 -10.34
CA LEU A 37 2.35 0.42 -11.11
C LEU A 37 1.25 1.33 -10.58
N GLY A 38 1.47 2.64 -10.68
CA GLY A 38 0.50 3.65 -10.29
C GLY A 38 0.92 5.03 -10.76
N HIS A 39 -0.03 5.97 -10.75
CA HIS A 39 0.29 7.39 -10.95
C HIS A 39 1.18 7.90 -9.80
N SER A 40 1.84 9.04 -10.02
CA SER A 40 2.60 9.70 -8.94
C SER A 40 1.68 9.96 -7.73
N GLY A 41 2.02 9.38 -6.59
CA GLY A 41 1.24 9.51 -5.34
C GLY A 41 0.03 8.58 -5.20
N ALA A 42 -0.04 7.49 -5.98
CA ALA A 42 -1.15 6.53 -5.93
C ALA A 42 -1.11 5.54 -4.75
N GLY A 43 -0.12 5.67 -3.86
CA GLY A 43 0.07 4.84 -2.68
C GLY A 43 1.13 5.42 -1.77
#